data_AF-A0A0A2MJS1-F1
#
_entry.id   AF-A0A0A2MJS1-F1
#
_cell.length_a   1.000
_cell.length_b   1.000
_cell.length_c   1.000
_cell.angle_alpha   90.00
_cell.angle_beta   90.00
_cell.angle_gamma   90.00
#
_symmetry.space_group_name_H-M   'P 1'
#
loop_
_entity.id
_entity.type
_entity.pdbx_description
1 polymer ?
#
loop_
_entity_poly.entity_id
_entity_poly.type
_entity_poly.pdbx_seq_one_letter_code
_entity_poly.pdbx_strand_id
1 'polypeptide(L)'
;MKLLMLDILDNEKIFPVVISTITTIVVFFLTLLTKNFIDTRILRSKLNTEHKFDQRKKIKEVLAKHKVHLLSACEDFNYRMWNFANNHNNNWLKVNGNYLDRNTYYFQSFIYRLLAVLAWSKKIQKDMIYLDTTIASKEDLDFIKILNIFPCMFCDLTFLEGLQANTNNTDHFYKNEFDHYAYYLITDDGIKSFSTYLDELSTSGSKLNHLFLFFDGMSPLESRKRWDRCHLFQITVIAFLNNYGYDFQKTDPEKFKEILNLPKRSSYLPNYFKLLDDYCLMHNKKIKELKKIAKV
;
A
#
# COMPACT_ATOMS: atom_id res chain seq x y z
N MET A 1 42.43 73.14 9.47
CA MET A 1 41.90 71.80 9.78
C MET A 1 41.38 71.03 8.55
N LYS A 2 40.92 71.69 7.47
CA LYS A 2 40.54 71.01 6.21
C LYS A 2 41.73 70.52 5.35
N LEU A 3 42.85 71.25 5.30
CA LEU A 3 44.03 70.83 4.51
C LEU A 3 44.75 69.60 5.08
N LEU A 4 44.80 69.46 6.41
CA LEU A 4 45.52 68.36 7.06
C LEU A 4 44.84 66.99 6.84
N MET A 5 43.54 66.98 6.54
CA MET A 5 42.81 65.74 6.25
C MET A 5 43.07 65.20 4.84
N LEU A 6 43.39 66.10 3.89
CA LEU A 6 43.67 65.73 2.49
C LEU A 6 45.12 65.21 2.32
N ASP A 7 46.11 65.80 2.99
CA ASP A 7 47.51 65.32 2.96
C ASP A 7 47.71 63.94 3.60
N ILE A 8 46.85 63.55 4.54
CA ILE A 8 46.86 62.22 5.18
C ILE A 8 46.37 61.13 4.21
N LEU A 9 45.53 61.50 3.24
CA LEU A 9 44.96 60.58 2.25
C LEU A 9 45.93 60.28 1.08
N ASP A 10 46.87 61.18 0.78
CA ASP A 10 47.88 60.99 -0.28
C ASP A 10 49.13 60.21 0.16
N ASN A 11 49.18 59.80 1.43
CA ASN A 11 50.28 59.00 1.96
C ASN A 11 50.03 57.50 1.67
N GLU A 12 50.82 56.90 0.77
CA GLU A 12 50.72 55.50 0.32
C GLU A 12 50.63 54.47 1.47
N LYS A 13 51.14 54.81 2.66
CA LYS A 13 51.10 53.95 3.84
C LYS A 13 49.83 54.11 4.71
N ILE A 14 49.14 55.24 4.64
CA ILE A 14 47.99 55.54 5.50
C ILE A 14 46.67 55.11 4.83
N PHE A 15 46.60 55.24 3.50
CA PHE A 15 45.43 54.83 2.72
C PHE A 15 44.99 53.36 2.96
N PRO A 16 45.90 52.37 3.01
CA PRO A 16 45.55 50.98 3.31
C PRO A 16 45.01 50.78 4.74
N VAL A 17 45.50 51.57 5.70
CA VAL A 17 45.09 51.50 7.12
C VAL A 17 43.66 52.01 7.31
N VAL A 18 43.30 53.10 6.64
CA VAL A 18 41.94 53.65 6.68
C VAL A 18 40.96 52.68 6.03
N ILE A 19 41.31 52.13 4.86
CA ILE A 19 40.48 51.13 4.18
C ILE A 19 40.29 49.89 5.06
N SER A 20 41.36 49.34 5.65
CA SER A 20 41.24 48.14 6.49
C SER A 20 40.37 48.37 7.72
N THR A 21 40.47 49.55 8.34
CA THR A 21 39.68 49.93 9.51
C THR A 21 38.19 50.03 9.16
N ILE A 22 37.84 50.72 8.07
CA ILE A 22 36.46 50.84 7.59
C ILE A 22 35.91 49.46 7.20
N THR A 23 36.70 48.66 6.49
CA THR A 23 36.30 47.31 6.06
C THR A 23 35.99 46.44 7.28
N THR A 24 36.82 46.50 8.33
CA THR A 24 36.62 45.72 9.56
C THR A 24 35.33 46.14 10.29
N ILE A 25 35.06 47.44 10.39
CA ILE A 25 33.83 47.96 11.01
C ILE A 25 32.59 47.50 10.23
N VAL A 26 32.63 47.63 8.90
CA VAL A 26 31.52 47.22 8.03
C VAL A 26 31.26 45.71 8.13
N VAL A 27 32.32 44.89 8.08
CA VAL A 27 32.21 43.44 8.25
C VAL A 27 31.70 43.08 9.65
N PHE A 28 32.13 43.77 10.69
CA PHE A 28 31.65 43.54 12.06
C PHE A 28 30.14 43.78 12.16
N PHE A 29 29.63 44.92 11.70
CA PHE A 29 28.19 45.23 11.74
C PHE A 29 27.37 44.30 10.84
N LEU A 30 27.85 44.01 9.62
CA LEU A 30 27.22 43.03 8.73
C LEU A 30 27.12 41.66 9.41
N THR A 31 28.21 41.20 10.03
CA THR A 31 28.23 39.93 10.74
C THR A 31 27.25 39.94 11.91
N LEU A 32 27.23 41.00 12.73
CA LEU A 32 26.38 41.08 13.90
C LEU A 32 24.89 41.08 13.55
N LEU A 33 24.51 41.73 12.45
CA LEU A 33 23.13 41.80 11.97
C LEU A 33 22.70 40.56 11.18
N THR A 34 23.58 40.00 10.34
CA THR A 34 23.20 38.94 9.40
C THR A 34 23.46 37.54 9.92
N LYS A 35 24.51 37.34 10.74
CA LYS A 35 24.95 36.01 11.19
C LYS A 35 23.85 35.28 11.93
N ASN A 36 23.22 35.91 12.91
CA ASN A 36 22.18 35.24 13.69
C ASN A 36 20.96 34.83 12.84
N PHE A 37 20.58 35.67 11.86
CA PHE A 37 19.49 35.37 10.94
C PHE A 37 19.83 34.22 9.99
N ILE A 38 21.04 34.25 9.41
CA ILE A 38 21.54 33.21 8.52
C ILE A 38 21.69 31.89 9.28
N ASP A 39 22.36 31.89 10.44
CA ASP A 39 22.59 30.72 11.28
C ASP A 39 21.27 30.09 11.73
N THR A 40 20.31 30.90 12.16
CA THR A 40 18.97 30.41 12.54
C THR A 40 18.25 29.78 11.35
N ARG A 41 18.32 30.40 10.16
CA ARG A 41 17.68 29.86 8.95
C ARG A 41 18.34 28.55 8.51
N ILE A 42 19.67 28.48 8.55
CA ILE A 42 20.44 27.27 8.24
C ILE A 42 20.09 26.16 9.25
N LEU A 43 20.08 26.48 10.55
CA LEU A 43 19.74 25.52 11.60
C LEU A 43 18.33 24.97 11.44
N ARG A 44 17.32 25.84 11.21
CA ARG A 44 15.94 25.42 10.93
C ARG A 44 15.84 24.55 9.68
N SER A 45 16.55 24.91 8.62
CA SER A 45 16.60 24.12 7.39
C SER A 45 17.20 22.73 7.62
N LYS A 46 18.31 22.66 8.38
CA LYS A 46 18.97 21.43 8.75
C LYS A 46 18.06 20.54 9.61
N LEU A 47 17.48 21.08 10.67
CA LEU A 47 16.54 20.36 11.54
C LEU A 47 15.33 19.82 10.77
N ASN A 48 14.74 20.63 9.89
CA ASN A 48 13.63 20.19 9.05
C ASN A 48 14.03 19.08 8.08
N THR A 49 15.25 19.14 7.54
CA THR A 49 15.77 18.13 6.62
C THR A 49 16.05 16.81 7.35
N GLU A 50 16.71 16.88 8.52
CA GLU A 50 16.97 15.73 9.40
C GLU A 50 15.65 15.08 9.85
N HIS A 51 14.68 15.87 10.33
CA HIS A 51 13.37 15.34 10.70
C HIS A 51 12.67 14.63 9.53
N LYS A 52 12.65 15.24 8.34
CA LYS A 52 12.06 14.60 7.15
C LYS A 52 12.79 13.32 6.77
N PHE A 53 14.11 13.31 6.87
CA PHE A 53 14.92 12.13 6.60
C PHE A 53 14.60 11.00 7.59
N ASP A 54 14.56 11.30 8.89
CA ASP A 54 14.26 10.32 9.93
C ASP A 54 12.87 9.72 9.79
N GLN A 55 11.86 10.53 9.47
CA GLN A 55 10.50 10.03 9.24
C GLN A 55 10.44 9.14 7.99
N ARG A 56 11.09 9.54 6.89
CA ARG A 56 11.18 8.70 5.68
C ARG A 56 11.92 7.40 5.94
N LYS A 57 12.99 7.43 6.72
CA LYS A 57 13.76 6.26 7.11
C LYS A 57 12.89 5.24 7.84
N LYS A 58 12.08 5.67 8.82
CA LYS A 58 11.12 4.79 9.53
C LYS A 58 10.16 4.09 8.58
N ILE A 59 9.62 4.81 7.59
CA ILE A 59 8.74 4.22 6.57
C ILE A 59 9.49 3.15 5.77
N LYS A 60 10.70 3.47 5.29
CA LYS A 60 11.50 2.53 4.50
C LYS A 60 11.93 1.31 5.30
N GLU A 61 12.18 1.43 6.60
CA GLU A 61 12.48 0.31 7.50
C GLU A 61 11.28 -0.64 7.64
N VAL A 62 10.08 -0.10 7.86
CA VAL A 62 8.84 -0.90 7.94
C VAL A 62 8.58 -1.61 6.61
N LEU A 63 8.71 -0.89 5.49
CA LEU A 63 8.55 -1.47 4.16
C LEU A 63 9.62 -2.54 3.89
N ALA A 64 10.89 -2.31 4.22
CA ALA A 64 11.96 -3.29 4.04
C ALA A 64 11.70 -4.58 4.83
N LYS A 65 11.14 -4.45 6.05
CA LYS A 65 10.83 -5.60 6.91
C LYS A 65 9.72 -6.49 6.34
N HIS A 66 8.68 -5.92 5.73
CA HIS A 66 7.44 -6.64 5.45
C HIS A 66 7.04 -6.72 3.98
N LYS A 67 7.51 -5.79 3.13
CA LYS A 67 7.07 -5.65 1.74
C LYS A 67 7.30 -6.94 0.95
N VAL A 68 8.46 -7.56 1.09
CA VAL A 68 8.80 -8.80 0.36
C VAL A 68 7.84 -9.93 0.71
N HIS A 69 7.45 -10.05 1.99
CA HIS A 69 6.47 -11.04 2.42
C HIS A 69 5.09 -10.78 1.83
N LEU A 70 4.64 -9.51 1.80
CA LEU A 70 3.39 -9.15 1.14
C LEU A 70 3.44 -9.42 -0.37
N LEU A 71 4.56 -9.11 -1.05
CA LEU A 71 4.75 -9.43 -2.47
C LEU A 71 4.61 -10.93 -2.73
N SER A 72 5.23 -11.77 -1.90
CA SER A 72 5.11 -13.22 -1.99
C SER A 72 3.67 -13.70 -1.78
N ALA A 73 2.98 -13.19 -0.76
CA ALA A 73 1.59 -13.56 -0.49
C ALA A 73 0.66 -13.16 -1.65
N CYS A 74 0.89 -11.99 -2.22
CA CYS A 74 0.19 -11.49 -3.41
C CYS A 74 0.42 -12.38 -4.63
N GLU A 75 1.67 -12.79 -4.89
CA GLU A 75 2.03 -13.74 -5.96
C GLU A 75 1.29 -15.07 -5.80
N ASP A 76 1.36 -15.66 -4.61
CA ASP A 76 0.75 -16.95 -4.29
C ASP A 76 -0.76 -16.90 -4.48
N PHE A 77 -1.40 -15.82 -4.00
CA PHE A 77 -2.82 -15.61 -4.19
C PHE A 77 -3.19 -15.40 -5.66
N ASN A 78 -2.42 -14.58 -6.40
CA ASN A 78 -2.66 -14.35 -7.83
C ASN A 78 -2.58 -15.66 -8.62
N TYR A 79 -1.57 -16.48 -8.35
CA TYR A 79 -1.44 -17.82 -8.96
C TYR A 79 -2.62 -18.72 -8.58
N ARG A 80 -3.06 -18.70 -7.32
CA ARG A 80 -4.23 -19.49 -6.89
C ARG A 80 -5.51 -19.06 -7.60
N MET A 81 -5.75 -17.75 -7.73
CA MET A 81 -6.90 -17.22 -8.47
C MET A 81 -6.84 -17.58 -9.94
N TRP A 82 -5.67 -17.49 -10.57
CA TRP A 82 -5.46 -17.94 -11.95
C TRP A 82 -5.79 -19.42 -12.13
N ASN A 83 -5.28 -20.27 -11.23
CA ASN A 83 -5.57 -21.69 -11.26
C ASN A 83 -7.07 -21.96 -11.06
N PHE A 84 -7.71 -21.26 -10.13
CA PHE A 84 -9.15 -21.38 -9.89
C PHE A 84 -9.98 -20.97 -11.11
N ALA A 85 -9.64 -19.84 -11.75
CA ALA A 85 -10.30 -19.38 -12.97
C ALA A 85 -10.30 -20.45 -14.07
N ASN A 86 -9.14 -21.06 -14.30
CA ASN A 86 -8.97 -22.10 -15.32
C ASN A 86 -9.61 -23.45 -14.97
N ASN A 87 -9.80 -23.74 -13.68
CA ASN A 87 -10.20 -25.06 -13.19
C ASN A 87 -11.51 -25.03 -12.37
N HIS A 88 -12.31 -23.98 -12.49
CA HIS A 88 -13.50 -23.78 -11.67
C HIS A 88 -14.52 -24.93 -11.78
N ASN A 89 -14.57 -25.60 -12.95
CA ASN A 89 -15.44 -26.75 -13.19
C ASN A 89 -15.11 -28.00 -12.35
N ASN A 90 -13.92 -28.06 -11.74
CA ASN A 90 -13.51 -29.17 -10.88
C ASN A 90 -14.17 -29.14 -9.49
N ASN A 91 -14.91 -28.06 -9.17
CA ASN A 91 -15.63 -27.92 -7.90
C ASN A 91 -14.75 -28.05 -6.64
N TRP A 92 -13.46 -27.74 -6.72
CA TRP A 92 -12.53 -27.87 -5.59
C TRP A 92 -12.83 -26.95 -4.39
N LEU A 93 -13.69 -25.94 -4.57
CA LEU A 93 -14.20 -25.10 -3.48
C LEU A 93 -15.53 -25.60 -2.91
N LYS A 94 -16.17 -26.60 -3.52
CA LYS A 94 -17.45 -27.16 -3.06
C LYS A 94 -17.19 -28.25 -2.02
N VAL A 95 -17.09 -27.85 -0.76
CA VAL A 95 -16.79 -28.73 0.38
C VAL A 95 -18.02 -29.00 1.25
N ASN A 96 -19.15 -28.33 0.96
CA ASN A 96 -20.47 -28.58 1.56
C ASN A 96 -20.43 -28.57 3.10
N GLY A 97 -19.77 -27.57 3.69
CA GLY A 97 -19.64 -27.42 5.14
C GLY A 97 -18.51 -28.21 5.79
N ASN A 98 -17.82 -29.10 5.06
CA ASN A 98 -16.78 -29.96 5.62
C ASN A 98 -15.39 -29.28 5.63
N TYR A 99 -15.31 -28.10 6.23
CA TYR A 99 -14.15 -27.19 6.15
C TYR A 99 -12.86 -27.74 6.79
N LEU A 100 -12.98 -28.68 7.72
CA LEU A 100 -11.88 -29.21 8.50
C LEU A 100 -11.33 -30.54 7.96
N ASP A 101 -11.94 -31.11 6.92
CA ASP A 101 -11.48 -32.36 6.32
C ASP A 101 -10.12 -32.16 5.64
N ARG A 102 -9.15 -33.04 5.95
CA ARG A 102 -7.80 -33.03 5.37
C ARG A 102 -7.80 -33.19 3.85
N ASN A 103 -8.85 -33.78 3.28
CA ASN A 103 -9.01 -33.93 1.83
C ASN A 103 -9.41 -32.62 1.13
N THR A 104 -9.73 -31.56 1.89
CA THR A 104 -10.15 -30.26 1.33
C THR A 104 -9.00 -29.26 1.17
N TYR A 105 -7.78 -29.76 0.91
CA TYR A 105 -6.56 -28.96 0.76
C TYR A 105 -6.75 -27.73 -0.14
N TYR A 106 -7.42 -27.89 -1.29
CA TYR A 106 -7.59 -26.78 -2.23
C TYR A 106 -8.38 -25.64 -1.58
N PHE A 107 -9.51 -25.94 -0.96
CA PHE A 107 -10.33 -24.98 -0.23
C PHE A 107 -9.54 -24.30 0.89
N GLN A 108 -8.96 -25.08 1.82
CA GLN A 108 -8.23 -24.54 2.97
C GLN A 108 -7.05 -23.65 2.56
N SER A 109 -6.31 -24.07 1.53
CA SER A 109 -5.16 -23.33 1.02
C SER A 109 -5.55 -22.12 0.16
N PHE A 110 -6.78 -22.08 -0.37
CA PHE A 110 -7.34 -20.89 -1.00
C PHE A 110 -7.59 -19.81 0.06
N ILE A 111 -8.28 -20.17 1.14
CA ILE A 111 -8.56 -19.25 2.26
C ILE A 111 -7.28 -18.73 2.88
N TYR A 112 -6.32 -19.63 3.18
CA TYR A 112 -5.04 -19.25 3.76
C TYR A 112 -4.31 -18.19 2.92
N ARG A 113 -4.26 -18.34 1.59
CA ARG A 113 -3.55 -17.37 0.72
C ARG A 113 -4.21 -16.00 0.71
N LEU A 114 -5.54 -15.95 0.74
CA LEU A 114 -6.28 -14.70 0.90
C LEU A 114 -5.94 -14.05 2.26
N LEU A 115 -6.06 -14.82 3.34
CA LEU A 115 -5.77 -14.34 4.68
C LEU A 115 -4.31 -13.90 4.84
N ALA A 116 -3.36 -14.54 4.15
CA ALA A 116 -1.96 -14.16 4.19
C ALA A 116 -1.73 -12.76 3.60
N VAL A 117 -2.38 -12.42 2.47
CA VAL A 117 -2.35 -11.06 1.90
C VAL A 117 -2.90 -10.04 2.90
N LEU A 118 -4.04 -10.36 3.52
CA LEU A 118 -4.69 -9.47 4.49
C LEU A 118 -3.86 -9.31 5.78
N ALA A 119 -3.27 -10.40 6.29
CA ALA A 119 -2.45 -10.42 7.49
C ALA A 119 -1.17 -9.58 7.31
N TRP A 120 -0.45 -9.75 6.21
CA TRP A 120 0.71 -8.91 5.92
C TRP A 120 0.31 -7.45 5.71
N SER A 121 -0.78 -7.17 4.98
CA SER A 121 -1.30 -5.81 4.83
C SER A 121 -1.58 -5.15 6.19
N LYS A 122 -2.24 -5.88 7.11
CA LYS A 122 -2.54 -5.39 8.47
C LYS A 122 -1.31 -5.17 9.32
N LYS A 123 -0.33 -6.09 9.27
CA LYS A 123 0.92 -5.96 10.01
C LYS A 123 1.69 -4.71 9.56
N ILE A 124 1.75 -4.48 8.25
CA ILE A 124 2.35 -3.26 7.69
C ILE A 124 1.57 -2.01 8.13
N GLN A 125 0.24 -2.00 8.01
CA GLN A 125 -0.59 -0.86 8.42
C GLN A 125 -0.38 -0.50 9.89
N LYS A 126 -0.29 -1.50 10.77
CA LYS A 126 -0.03 -1.32 12.20
C LYS A 126 1.34 -0.69 12.45
N ASP A 127 2.37 -1.17 11.77
CA ASP A 127 3.75 -0.66 11.93
C ASP A 127 3.95 0.71 11.25
N MET A 128 3.10 1.07 10.29
CA MET A 128 3.08 2.37 9.62
C MET A 128 2.22 3.45 10.34
N ILE A 129 1.84 3.24 11.61
CA ILE A 129 1.03 4.21 12.38
C ILE A 129 1.69 5.60 12.52
N TYR A 130 3.01 5.67 12.38
CA TYR A 130 3.80 6.91 12.45
C TYR A 130 3.91 7.66 11.12
N LEU A 131 3.16 7.27 10.09
CA LEU A 131 3.22 7.93 8.80
C LEU A 131 2.65 9.35 8.87
N ASP A 132 3.55 10.34 8.87
CA ASP A 132 3.18 11.72 8.56
C ASP A 132 2.95 11.87 7.05
N THR A 133 1.69 12.05 6.66
CA THR A 133 1.27 12.21 5.26
C THR A 133 1.87 13.43 4.59
N THR A 134 2.33 14.44 5.36
CA THR A 134 3.02 15.63 4.82
C THR A 134 4.48 15.36 4.45
N ILE A 135 5.07 14.28 4.95
CA ILE A 135 6.48 13.92 4.76
C ILE A 135 6.63 12.70 3.83
N ALA A 136 5.65 11.80 3.85
CA ALA A 136 5.59 10.60 3.04
C ALA A 136 5.77 10.91 1.55
N SER A 137 6.50 10.04 0.84
CA SER A 137 6.57 10.18 -0.61
C SER A 137 5.24 9.76 -1.25
N LYS A 138 5.01 10.24 -2.47
CA LYS A 138 3.84 9.84 -3.26
C LYS A 138 3.73 8.32 -3.44
N GLU A 139 4.86 7.65 -3.65
CA GLU A 139 4.92 6.20 -3.78
C GLU A 139 4.50 5.48 -2.49
N ASP A 140 4.92 5.99 -1.32
CA ASP A 140 4.54 5.43 -0.02
C ASP A 140 3.04 5.61 0.24
N LEU A 141 2.48 6.76 -0.13
CA LEU A 141 1.04 7.03 -0.02
C LEU A 141 0.22 6.11 -0.93
N ASP A 142 0.64 5.91 -2.17
CA ASP A 142 -0.02 4.99 -3.11
C ASP A 142 0.01 3.55 -2.58
N PHE A 143 1.13 3.14 -1.97
CA PHE A 143 1.27 1.82 -1.38
C PHE A 143 0.23 1.61 -0.28
N ILE A 144 0.12 2.56 0.66
CA ILE A 144 -0.84 2.50 1.77
C ILE A 144 -2.28 2.54 1.28
N LYS A 145 -2.59 3.34 0.25
CA LYS A 145 -3.91 3.37 -0.37
C LYS A 145 -4.28 2.00 -0.92
N ILE A 146 -3.38 1.31 -1.62
CA ILE A 146 -3.63 -0.05 -2.12
C ILE A 146 -3.86 -1.03 -0.95
N LEU A 147 -3.08 -0.95 0.14
CA LEU A 147 -3.32 -1.76 1.33
C LEU A 147 -4.72 -1.57 1.92
N ASN A 148 -5.24 -0.34 1.89
CA ASN A 148 -6.59 0.00 2.35
C ASN A 148 -7.69 -0.51 1.41
N ILE A 149 -7.40 -0.70 0.13
CA ILE A 149 -8.37 -1.19 -0.87
C ILE A 149 -8.56 -2.70 -0.79
N PHE A 150 -7.53 -3.47 -0.40
CA PHE A 150 -7.63 -4.93 -0.24
C PHE A 150 -8.88 -5.40 0.54
N PRO A 151 -9.15 -4.92 1.78
CA PRO A 151 -10.36 -5.33 2.49
C PRO A 151 -11.65 -4.76 1.88
N CYS A 152 -11.59 -3.62 1.16
CA CYS A 152 -12.77 -3.01 0.55
C CYS A 152 -13.41 -3.93 -0.51
N MET A 153 -12.63 -4.77 -1.19
CA MET A 153 -13.15 -5.75 -2.15
C MET A 153 -14.17 -6.72 -1.54
N PHE A 154 -14.09 -6.96 -0.24
CA PHE A 154 -14.96 -7.88 0.49
C PHE A 154 -15.97 -7.17 1.39
N CYS A 155 -15.67 -5.95 1.83
CA CYS A 155 -16.49 -5.22 2.80
C CYS A 155 -17.39 -4.15 2.18
N ASP A 156 -16.94 -3.49 1.11
CA ASP A 156 -17.69 -2.39 0.51
C ASP A 156 -18.75 -2.96 -0.45
N LEU A 157 -20.01 -2.59 -0.21
CA LEU A 157 -21.13 -2.91 -1.08
C LEU A 157 -21.36 -1.83 -2.14
N THR A 158 -20.90 -0.61 -1.91
CA THR A 158 -21.25 0.58 -2.70
C THR A 158 -20.84 0.43 -4.16
N PHE A 159 -19.65 -0.13 -4.42
CA PHE A 159 -19.18 -0.31 -5.80
C PHE A 159 -19.83 -1.49 -6.53
N LEU A 160 -20.54 -2.39 -5.84
CA LEU A 160 -21.28 -3.51 -6.45
C LEU A 160 -22.80 -3.29 -6.52
N GLU A 161 -23.37 -2.63 -5.51
CA GLU A 161 -24.81 -2.50 -5.32
C GLU A 161 -25.29 -1.05 -5.31
N GLY A 162 -24.38 -0.08 -5.28
CA GLY A 162 -24.70 1.34 -5.16
C GLY A 162 -25.09 1.73 -3.73
N LEU A 163 -25.60 2.94 -3.57
CA LEU A 163 -25.93 3.53 -2.26
C LEU A 163 -27.16 2.89 -1.57
N GLN A 164 -27.95 2.09 -2.31
CA GLN A 164 -29.14 1.40 -1.80
C GLN A 164 -28.86 -0.08 -1.51
N ALA A 165 -27.59 -0.44 -1.30
CA ALA A 165 -27.18 -1.80 -1.01
C ALA A 165 -27.89 -2.39 0.20
N ASN A 166 -28.29 -3.66 0.11
CA ASN A 166 -28.87 -4.36 1.25
C ASN A 166 -27.74 -4.89 2.15
N THR A 167 -27.51 -4.21 3.26
CA THR A 167 -26.48 -4.59 4.25
C THR A 167 -26.76 -5.92 4.96
N ASN A 168 -27.93 -6.53 4.77
CA ASN A 168 -28.25 -7.87 5.30
C ASN A 168 -27.85 -9.01 4.34
N ASN A 169 -27.23 -8.70 3.20
CA ASN A 169 -26.76 -9.69 2.23
C ASN A 169 -25.55 -10.47 2.77
N THR A 170 -25.52 -11.81 2.64
CA THR A 170 -24.39 -12.66 3.06
C THR A 170 -23.19 -12.63 2.11
N ASP A 171 -23.26 -11.90 1.00
CA ASP A 171 -22.20 -11.78 -0.01
C ASP A 171 -21.18 -10.67 0.30
N HIS A 172 -21.07 -10.25 1.56
CA HIS A 172 -20.08 -9.30 2.02
C HIS A 172 -19.77 -9.53 3.50
N PHE A 173 -18.75 -8.83 4.00
CA PHE A 173 -18.39 -8.85 5.39
C PHE A 173 -18.45 -7.45 6.00
N TYR A 174 -18.80 -7.37 7.28
CA TYR A 174 -18.56 -6.15 8.03
C TYR A 174 -17.06 -5.94 8.22
N LYS A 175 -16.60 -4.69 8.11
CA LYS A 175 -15.17 -4.38 8.11
C LYS A 175 -14.42 -4.89 9.35
N ASN A 176 -14.99 -4.71 10.54
CA ASN A 176 -14.36 -5.17 11.78
C ASN A 176 -14.26 -6.70 11.85
N GLU A 177 -15.28 -7.40 11.35
CA GLU A 177 -15.29 -8.86 11.28
C GLU A 177 -14.23 -9.37 10.29
N PHE A 178 -14.20 -8.78 9.09
CA PHE A 178 -13.24 -9.16 8.06
C PHE A 178 -11.80 -8.87 8.48
N ASP A 179 -11.56 -7.72 9.11
CA ASP A 179 -10.27 -7.36 9.67
C ASP A 179 -9.83 -8.34 10.76
N HIS A 180 -10.77 -8.86 11.56
CA HIS A 180 -10.48 -9.85 12.59
C HIS A 180 -9.94 -11.17 12.00
N TYR A 181 -10.39 -11.57 10.80
CA TYR A 181 -9.91 -12.79 10.15
C TYR A 181 -8.40 -12.80 9.89
N ALA A 182 -7.82 -11.64 9.56
CA ALA A 182 -6.38 -11.50 9.35
C ALA A 182 -5.57 -11.84 10.62
N TYR A 183 -6.10 -11.51 11.81
CA TYR A 183 -5.41 -11.74 13.08
C TYR A 183 -5.27 -13.22 13.45
N TYR A 184 -6.04 -14.12 12.83
CA TYR A 184 -5.82 -15.57 13.04
C TYR A 184 -4.49 -16.06 12.48
N LEU A 185 -3.92 -15.36 11.49
CA LEU A 185 -2.60 -15.69 10.96
C LEU A 185 -1.49 -14.86 11.59
N ILE A 186 -1.76 -13.66 12.10
CA ILE A 186 -0.71 -12.77 12.60
C ILE A 186 -0.05 -13.34 13.86
N THR A 187 1.28 -13.29 13.88
CA THR A 187 2.12 -13.52 15.05
C THR A 187 3.00 -12.30 15.30
N ASP A 188 3.68 -12.26 16.45
CA ASP A 188 4.57 -11.15 16.80
C ASP A 188 5.67 -10.96 15.74
N ASP A 189 6.26 -12.07 15.27
CA ASP A 189 7.36 -12.04 14.32
C ASP A 189 6.92 -12.06 12.84
N GLY A 190 5.69 -12.49 12.54
CA GLY A 190 5.27 -12.67 11.15
C GLY A 190 3.83 -13.10 11.01
N ILE A 191 3.62 -14.15 10.21
CA ILE A 191 2.35 -14.86 10.11
C ILE A 191 2.59 -16.37 10.26
N LYS A 192 1.58 -17.11 10.70
CA LYS A 192 1.58 -18.57 10.76
C LYS A 192 1.81 -19.16 9.37
N SER A 193 2.58 -20.25 9.29
CA SER A 193 2.70 -21.04 8.07
C SER A 193 1.39 -21.75 7.75
N PHE A 194 1.28 -22.28 6.53
CA PHE A 194 0.09 -23.05 6.13
C PHE A 194 -0.10 -24.30 7.01
N SER A 195 0.98 -25.00 7.37
CA SER A 195 0.88 -26.19 8.24
C SER A 195 0.36 -25.82 9.63
N THR A 196 0.93 -24.78 10.25
CA THR A 196 0.47 -24.29 11.57
C THR A 196 -0.98 -23.82 11.52
N TYR A 197 -1.38 -23.13 10.45
CA TYR A 197 -2.78 -22.77 10.23
C TYR A 197 -3.69 -24.01 10.21
N LEU A 198 -3.32 -25.07 9.47
CA LEU A 198 -4.11 -26.30 9.42
C LEU A 198 -4.23 -27.00 10.78
N ASP A 199 -3.15 -27.07 11.55
CA ASP A 199 -3.17 -27.72 12.87
C ASP A 199 -4.12 -27.00 13.83
N GLU A 200 -4.20 -25.67 13.73
CA GLU A 200 -5.03 -24.81 14.58
C GLU A 200 -6.47 -24.61 14.06
N LEU A 201 -6.80 -25.06 12.84
CA LEU A 201 -8.14 -24.96 12.27
C LEU A 201 -9.18 -25.69 13.12
N SER A 202 -8.80 -26.77 13.78
CA SER A 202 -9.67 -27.51 14.71
C SER A 202 -10.20 -26.63 15.86
N THR A 203 -9.40 -25.66 16.30
CA THR A 203 -9.71 -24.78 17.45
C THR A 203 -10.29 -23.43 17.01
N SER A 204 -9.82 -22.91 15.88
CA SER A 204 -10.21 -21.59 15.36
C SER A 204 -11.28 -21.63 14.27
N GLY A 205 -11.54 -22.79 13.67
CA GLY A 205 -12.37 -22.95 12.48
C GLY A 205 -13.82 -22.51 12.66
N SER A 206 -14.39 -22.67 13.86
CA SER A 206 -15.74 -22.18 14.16
C SER A 206 -15.83 -20.65 14.06
N LYS A 207 -14.75 -19.94 14.37
CA LYS A 207 -14.68 -18.47 14.27
C LYS A 207 -14.48 -17.99 12.84
N LEU A 208 -13.98 -18.85 11.95
CA LEU A 208 -13.84 -18.59 10.51
C LEU A 208 -15.06 -19.07 9.70
N ASN A 209 -16.12 -19.56 10.35
CA ASN A 209 -17.23 -20.22 9.67
C ASN A 209 -17.93 -19.33 8.63
N HIS A 210 -18.14 -18.04 8.92
CA HIS A 210 -18.75 -17.13 7.95
C HIS A 210 -17.84 -16.90 6.73
N LEU A 211 -16.52 -16.78 6.95
CA LEU A 211 -15.53 -16.76 5.87
C LEU A 211 -15.57 -18.03 5.04
N PHE A 212 -15.60 -19.20 5.67
CA PHE A 212 -15.66 -20.48 4.97
C PHE A 212 -16.95 -20.63 4.16
N LEU A 213 -18.10 -20.29 4.74
CA LEU A 213 -19.39 -20.32 4.06
C LEU A 213 -19.42 -19.38 2.85
N PHE A 214 -18.78 -18.22 2.95
CA PHE A 214 -18.63 -17.32 1.82
C PHE A 214 -17.87 -18.01 0.67
N PHE A 215 -16.78 -18.73 0.92
CA PHE A 215 -16.01 -19.35 -0.17
C PHE A 215 -16.55 -20.72 -0.62
N ASP A 216 -17.37 -21.38 0.19
CA ASP A 216 -17.88 -22.72 -0.12
C ASP A 216 -18.77 -22.71 -1.37
N GLY A 217 -18.39 -23.55 -2.32
CA GLY A 217 -19.06 -23.68 -3.61
C GLY A 217 -19.01 -22.41 -4.46
N MET A 218 -18.12 -21.44 -4.16
CA MET A 218 -17.95 -20.25 -5.00
C MET A 218 -17.63 -20.67 -6.44
N SER A 219 -18.33 -20.08 -7.40
CA SER A 219 -18.16 -20.36 -8.82
C SER A 219 -18.35 -19.09 -9.66
N PRO A 220 -17.61 -18.90 -10.76
CA PRO A 220 -17.86 -17.80 -11.71
C PRO A 220 -19.23 -17.89 -12.41
N LEU A 221 -19.83 -19.07 -12.44
CA LEU A 221 -21.12 -19.32 -13.11
C LEU A 221 -22.32 -19.07 -12.18
N GLU A 222 -22.08 -18.71 -10.92
CA GLU A 222 -23.16 -18.40 -9.98
C GLU A 222 -23.72 -16.98 -10.20
N SER A 223 -24.92 -16.74 -9.67
CA SER A 223 -25.56 -15.42 -9.67
C SER A 223 -25.08 -14.51 -8.53
N ARG A 224 -24.51 -15.11 -7.47
CA ARG A 224 -23.91 -14.41 -6.34
C ARG A 224 -22.66 -13.65 -6.79
N LYS A 225 -22.30 -12.61 -6.03
CA LYS A 225 -21.24 -11.65 -6.40
C LYS A 225 -19.86 -12.03 -5.86
N ARG A 226 -19.71 -13.24 -5.30
CA ARG A 226 -18.50 -13.69 -4.62
C ARG A 226 -17.32 -13.80 -5.59
N TRP A 227 -17.57 -14.37 -6.78
CA TRP A 227 -16.61 -14.39 -7.88
C TRP A 227 -16.13 -12.98 -8.24
N ASP A 228 -17.05 -12.04 -8.45
CA ASP A 228 -16.71 -10.66 -8.82
C ASP A 228 -15.79 -10.01 -7.78
N ARG A 229 -16.06 -10.20 -6.48
CA ARG A 229 -15.21 -9.69 -5.40
C ARG A 229 -13.79 -10.27 -5.46
N CYS A 230 -13.66 -11.58 -5.62
CA CYS A 230 -12.35 -12.23 -5.72
C CYS A 230 -11.59 -11.84 -7.00
N HIS A 231 -12.31 -11.67 -8.11
CA HIS A 231 -11.73 -11.25 -9.37
C HIS A 231 -11.19 -9.82 -9.30
N LEU A 232 -11.96 -8.89 -8.72
CA LEU A 232 -11.51 -7.51 -8.50
C LEU A 232 -10.38 -7.42 -7.47
N PHE A 233 -10.41 -8.28 -6.43
CA PHE A 233 -9.29 -8.42 -5.51
C PHE A 233 -8.02 -8.94 -6.21
N GLN A 234 -8.13 -9.92 -7.12
CA GLN A 234 -7.00 -10.36 -7.94
C GLN A 234 -6.44 -9.21 -8.80
N ILE A 235 -7.31 -8.39 -9.40
CA ILE A 235 -6.87 -7.22 -10.18
C ILE A 235 -6.17 -6.19 -9.28
N THR A 236 -6.63 -6.01 -8.04
CA THR A 236 -5.97 -5.16 -7.04
C THR A 236 -4.57 -5.71 -6.70
N VAL A 237 -4.46 -7.03 -6.54
CA VAL A 237 -3.18 -7.74 -6.31
C VAL A 237 -2.23 -7.56 -7.50
N ILE A 238 -2.72 -7.66 -8.73
CA ILE A 238 -1.92 -7.42 -9.94
C ILE A 238 -1.48 -5.96 -10.02
N ALA A 239 -2.35 -5.01 -9.69
CA ALA A 239 -2.00 -3.59 -9.61
C ALA A 239 -0.88 -3.35 -8.58
N PHE A 240 -0.93 -4.04 -7.45
CA PHE A 240 0.12 -4.00 -6.43
C PHE A 240 1.45 -4.58 -6.95
N LEU A 241 1.44 -5.80 -7.50
CA LEU A 241 2.63 -6.47 -8.03
C LEU A 241 3.26 -5.68 -9.20
N ASN A 242 2.45 -5.14 -10.11
CA ASN A 242 2.95 -4.35 -11.24
C ASN A 242 3.62 -3.04 -10.83
N ASN A 243 3.22 -2.47 -9.68
CA ASN A 243 3.85 -1.28 -9.12
C ASN A 243 5.11 -1.60 -8.32
N TYR A 244 5.07 -2.64 -7.49
CA TYR A 244 6.03 -2.80 -6.39
C TYR A 244 6.83 -4.10 -6.40
N GLY A 245 6.41 -5.09 -7.18
CA GLY A 245 7.04 -6.40 -7.28
C GLY A 245 8.27 -6.43 -8.18
N TYR A 246 9.01 -7.53 -8.08
CA TYR A 246 10.13 -7.81 -8.98
C TYR A 246 9.63 -8.02 -10.42
N ASP A 247 10.53 -7.91 -11.39
CA ASP A 247 10.16 -8.00 -12.80
C ASP A 247 9.48 -9.32 -13.17
N PHE A 248 9.85 -10.43 -12.53
CA PHE A 248 9.21 -11.74 -12.73
C PHE A 248 7.81 -11.86 -12.10
N GLN A 249 7.44 -10.95 -11.20
CA GLN A 249 6.12 -10.92 -10.54
C GLN A 249 5.11 -10.07 -11.32
N LYS A 250 5.60 -9.26 -12.25
CA LYS A 250 4.76 -8.36 -13.04
C LYS A 250 3.97 -9.16 -14.05
N THR A 251 2.68 -8.84 -14.15
CA THR A 251 1.79 -9.40 -15.16
C THR A 251 1.88 -8.55 -16.42
N ASP A 252 2.26 -9.18 -17.53
CA ASP A 252 2.32 -8.54 -18.84
C ASP A 252 0.91 -8.20 -19.37
N PRO A 253 0.80 -7.30 -20.36
CA PRO A 253 -0.50 -6.86 -20.87
C PRO A 253 -1.39 -7.95 -21.45
N GLU A 254 -0.82 -8.97 -22.11
CA GLU A 254 -1.62 -10.04 -22.74
C GLU A 254 -2.16 -11.00 -21.69
N LYS A 255 -1.33 -11.42 -20.73
CA LYS A 255 -1.78 -12.20 -19.58
C LYS A 255 -2.83 -11.44 -18.76
N PHE A 256 -2.68 -10.13 -18.60
CA PHE A 256 -3.68 -9.33 -17.90
C PHE A 256 -5.03 -9.29 -18.65
N LYS A 257 -5.04 -9.18 -19.99
CA LYS A 257 -6.27 -9.31 -20.78
C LYS A 257 -6.93 -10.67 -20.58
N GLU A 258 -6.13 -11.73 -20.51
CA GLU A 258 -6.64 -13.06 -20.26
C GLU A 258 -7.30 -13.12 -18.86
N ILE A 259 -6.61 -12.68 -17.81
CA ILE A 259 -7.14 -12.60 -16.43
C ILE A 259 -8.46 -11.81 -16.38
N LEU A 260 -8.57 -10.70 -17.12
CA LEU A 260 -9.79 -9.90 -17.14
C LEU A 260 -11.01 -10.63 -17.69
N ASN A 261 -10.81 -11.62 -18.56
CA ASN A 261 -11.90 -12.30 -19.26
C ASN A 261 -12.13 -13.73 -18.76
N LEU A 262 -11.14 -14.36 -18.13
CA LEU A 262 -11.18 -15.77 -17.74
C LEU A 262 -11.62 -15.96 -16.28
N PRO A 263 -12.53 -16.90 -15.99
CA PRO A 263 -13.47 -17.56 -16.92
C PRO A 263 -14.69 -16.68 -17.21
N LYS A 264 -14.88 -15.60 -16.44
CA LYS A 264 -15.95 -14.62 -16.59
C LYS A 264 -15.43 -13.25 -16.20
N ARG A 265 -15.57 -12.30 -17.11
CA ARG A 265 -15.30 -10.88 -16.85
C ARG A 265 -16.29 -10.32 -15.82
N SER A 266 -15.78 -9.67 -14.78
CA SER A 266 -16.64 -8.97 -13.83
C SER A 266 -17.39 -7.81 -14.49
N SER A 267 -18.71 -7.77 -14.28
CA SER A 267 -19.55 -6.66 -14.73
C SER A 267 -19.27 -5.35 -13.98
N TYR A 268 -18.58 -5.43 -12.85
CA TYR A 268 -18.31 -4.32 -11.94
C TYR A 268 -16.93 -3.66 -12.14
N LEU A 269 -16.20 -4.05 -13.18
CA LEU A 269 -14.92 -3.41 -13.55
C LEU A 269 -14.99 -1.87 -13.65
N PRO A 270 -16.02 -1.24 -14.26
CA PRO A 270 -16.12 0.22 -14.28
C PRO A 270 -16.18 0.82 -12.87
N ASN A 271 -16.99 0.20 -12.00
CA ASN A 271 -17.15 0.67 -10.63
C ASN A 271 -15.88 0.48 -9.81
N TYR A 272 -15.15 -0.61 -10.05
CA TYR A 272 -13.83 -0.83 -9.45
C TYR A 272 -12.83 0.26 -9.85
N PHE A 273 -12.73 0.63 -11.13
CA PHE A 273 -11.84 1.72 -11.54
C PHE A 273 -12.28 3.09 -11.02
N LYS A 274 -13.59 3.30 -10.80
CA LYS A 274 -14.10 4.48 -10.10
C LYS A 274 -13.65 4.49 -8.63
N LEU A 275 -13.74 3.36 -7.92
CA LEU A 275 -13.22 3.23 -6.56
C LEU A 275 -11.72 3.57 -6.49
N LEU A 276 -10.91 3.11 -7.46
CA LEU A 276 -9.49 3.48 -7.52
C LEU A 276 -9.29 4.99 -7.71
N ASP A 277 -10.20 5.65 -8.44
CA ASP A 277 -10.19 7.10 -8.62
C ASP A 277 -10.56 7.84 -7.33
N ASP A 278 -11.56 7.35 -6.58
CA ASP A 278 -11.96 7.88 -5.28
C ASP A 278 -10.82 7.80 -4.26
N TYR A 279 -9.99 6.75 -4.33
CA TYR A 279 -8.74 6.63 -3.56
C TYR A 279 -7.58 7.48 -4.11
N CYS A 280 -7.83 8.29 -5.14
CA CYS A 280 -6.87 9.13 -5.82
C CYS A 280 -5.66 8.33 -6.34
N LEU A 281 -5.88 7.16 -6.92
CA LEU A 281 -4.83 6.30 -7.49
C LEU A 281 -4.74 6.39 -9.02
N MET A 282 -5.69 7.03 -9.69
CA MET A 282 -5.70 7.14 -11.15
C MET A 282 -4.55 7.95 -11.73
N HIS A 283 -3.75 8.65 -10.91
CA HIS A 283 -2.52 9.30 -11.36
C HIS A 283 -1.35 8.32 -11.53
N ASN A 284 -1.43 7.13 -10.93
CA ASN A 284 -0.39 6.11 -10.98
C ASN A 284 -0.32 5.47 -12.38
N LYS A 285 0.87 5.44 -12.98
CA LYS A 285 1.08 4.98 -14.37
C LYS A 285 0.63 3.54 -14.58
N LYS A 286 0.92 2.64 -13.65
CA LYS A 286 0.57 1.22 -13.76
C LYS A 286 -0.93 1.00 -13.65
N ILE A 287 -1.62 1.75 -12.79
CA ILE A 287 -3.08 1.69 -12.69
C ILE A 287 -3.75 2.22 -13.96
N LYS A 288 -3.23 3.32 -14.55
CA LYS A 288 -3.71 3.82 -15.86
C LYS A 288 -3.53 2.78 -16.97
N GLU A 289 -2.37 2.11 -17.02
CA GLU A 289 -2.09 1.04 -17.98
C GLU A 289 -3.12 -0.09 -17.85
N LEU A 290 -3.40 -0.56 -16.64
CA LEU A 290 -4.41 -1.59 -16.38
C LEU A 290 -5.82 -1.14 -16.81
N LYS A 291 -6.23 0.10 -16.49
CA LYS A 291 -7.52 0.65 -16.93
C LYS A 291 -7.64 0.66 -18.45
N LYS A 292 -6.59 1.11 -19.15
CA LYS A 292 -6.55 1.14 -20.61
C LYS A 292 -6.70 -0.26 -21.21
N ILE A 293 -6.01 -1.26 -20.66
CA ILE A 293 -6.11 -2.66 -21.10
C ILE A 293 -7.51 -3.21 -20.83
N ALA A 294 -8.12 -2.84 -19.70
CA ALA A 294 -9.48 -3.22 -19.37
C ALA A 294 -10.51 -2.62 -20.31
N LYS A 295 -10.21 -1.56 -21.08
CA LYS A 295 -11.15 -0.85 -21.96
C LYS A 295 -12.35 -0.26 -21.19
N VAL A 296 -12.06 0.38 -20.06
CA VAL A 296 -13.05 1.02 -19.17
C VAL A 296 -12.56 2.39 -18.74
#